data_AF-A0A2V8JYH7-F1
#
_entry.id   AF-A0A2V8JYH7-F1
#
_cell.length_a   1.000
_cell.length_b   1.000
_cell.length_c   1.000
_cell.angle_alpha   90.00
_cell.angle_beta   90.00
_cell.angle_gamma   90.00
#
_symmetry.space_group_name_H-M   'P 1'
#
loop_
_entity.id
_entity.type
_entity.pdbx_description
1 polymer ?
#
loop_
_entity_poly.entity_id
_entity_poly.type
_entity_poly.pdbx_seq_one_letter_code
_entity_poly.pdbx_strand_id
1 'polypeptide(L)'
;MTKRVNLELDLPDDVAEELRNEDLTAKVKESLVLELLREHRISQGKAAELLGIHRSDLFPLMTKYQVSVIDLTPEELREELNKPLP
;
A
#
# COMPACT_ATOMS: atom_id res chain seq x y z
N MET A 1 21.20 0.51 1.79
CA MET A 1 21.48 1.73 1.00
C MET A 1 20.16 2.42 0.70
N THR A 2 20.07 3.72 0.91
CA THR A 2 18.85 4.49 0.64
C THR A 2 19.09 5.36 -0.58
N LYS A 3 18.18 5.32 -1.56
CA LYS A 3 18.23 6.18 -2.75
C LYS A 3 17.12 7.24 -2.65
N ARG A 4 17.48 8.51 -2.87
CA ARG A 4 16.49 9.59 -2.99
C ARG A 4 15.94 9.61 -4.42
N VAL A 5 14.62 9.77 -4.53
CA VAL A 5 13.89 9.90 -5.79
C VAL A 5 13.13 11.22 -5.73
N ASN A 6 13.17 12.00 -6.81
CA ASN A 6 12.37 13.23 -6.95
C ASN A 6 11.21 12.95 -7.91
N LEU A 7 10.05 13.55 -7.64
CA LEU A 7 8.85 13.46 -8.47
C LEU A 7 8.43 14.87 -8.85
N GLU A 8 8.19 15.11 -10.13
CA GLU A 8 7.61 16.35 -10.67
C GLU A 8 6.29 15.99 -11.35
N LEU A 9 5.26 16.81 -11.12
CA LEU A 9 3.90 16.59 -11.61
C LEU A 9 3.37 17.92 -12.15
N ASP A 10 2.81 17.89 -13.36
CA ASP A 10 2.03 18.99 -13.90
C ASP A 10 0.55 18.73 -13.60
N LEU A 11 -0.05 19.62 -12.81
CA LEU A 11 -1.47 19.56 -12.43
C LEU A 11 -2.17 20.86 -12.82
N PRO A 12 -3.46 20.81 -13.19
CA PRO A 12 -4.29 22.00 -13.26
C PRO A 12 -4.28 22.78 -11.93
N ASP A 13 -4.36 24.11 -12.01
CA ASP A 13 -4.28 24.99 -10.83
C ASP A 13 -5.33 24.66 -9.77
N ASP A 14 -6.57 24.38 -10.19
CA ASP A 14 -7.69 24.00 -9.32
C ASP A 14 -7.41 22.70 -8.54
N VAL A 15 -6.72 21.74 -9.17
CA VAL A 15 -6.32 20.49 -8.51
C VAL A 15 -5.13 20.72 -7.57
N ALA A 16 -4.17 21.56 -7.97
CA ALA A 16 -2.99 21.86 -7.14
C ALA A 16 -3.36 22.62 -5.85
N GLU A 17 -4.43 23.42 -5.87
CA GLU A 17 -4.94 24.12 -4.70
C GLU A 17 -5.43 23.17 -3.60
N GLU A 18 -6.05 22.04 -3.97
CA GLU A 18 -6.51 21.01 -3.02
C GLU A 18 -5.34 20.36 -2.23
N LEU A 19 -4.13 20.39 -2.78
CA LEU A 19 -2.95 19.77 -2.16
C LEU A 19 -2.28 20.65 -1.08
N ARG A 20 -2.64 21.93 -0.98
CA ARG A 20 -1.91 22.92 -0.16
C ARG A 20 -1.93 22.67 1.35
N ASN A 21 -2.92 21.92 1.85
CA ASN A 21 -3.11 21.69 3.29
C ASN A 21 -2.73 20.27 3.74
N GLU A 22 -2.16 19.47 2.85
CA GLU A 22 -1.86 18.07 3.10
C GLU A 22 -0.35 17.81 3.14
N ASP A 23 0.08 16.85 3.95
CA ASP A 23 1.43 16.29 3.79
C ASP A 23 1.46 15.41 2.53
N LEU A 24 1.61 16.08 1.39
CA LEU A 24 1.62 15.45 0.07
C LEU A 24 2.73 14.41 -0.03
N THR A 25 3.89 14.65 0.61
CA THR A 25 5.02 13.72 0.58
C THR A 25 4.66 12.43 1.29
N ALA A 26 4.07 12.52 2.49
CA ALA A 26 3.62 11.35 3.23
C ALA A 26 2.52 10.59 2.47
N LYS A 27 1.52 11.30 1.93
CA LYS A 27 0.42 10.67 1.16
C LYS A 27 0.90 9.98 -0.11
N VAL A 28 1.77 10.63 -0.89
CA VAL A 28 2.33 10.05 -2.11
C VAL A 28 3.18 8.82 -1.77
N LYS A 29 3.99 8.90 -0.70
CA LYS A 29 4.78 7.76 -0.22
C LYS A 29 3.88 6.60 0.22
N GLU A 30 2.83 6.87 1.00
CA GLU A 30 1.84 5.87 1.43
C GLU A 30 1.24 5.17 0.21
N SER A 31 0.63 5.93 -0.69
CA SER A 31 0.00 5.40 -1.90
C SER A 31 0.97 4.59 -2.77
N LEU A 32 2.19 5.07 -2.98
CA LEU A 32 3.21 4.36 -3.77
C LEU A 32 3.60 3.02 -3.13
N VAL A 33 3.80 2.98 -1.81
CA VAL A 33 4.15 1.73 -1.12
C VAL A 33 3.02 0.71 -1.22
N LEU A 34 1.76 1.15 -1.08
CA LEU A 34 0.61 0.26 -1.17
C LEU A 34 0.40 -0.24 -2.61
N GLU A 35 0.68 0.57 -3.64
CA GLU A 35 0.64 0.11 -5.03
C GLU A 35 1.72 -0.94 -5.31
N LEU A 36 2.96 -0.72 -4.87
CA LEU A 36 4.04 -1.71 -5.02
C LEU A 36 3.73 -3.02 -4.30
N LEU A 37 3.02 -2.95 -3.16
CA LEU A 37 2.54 -4.14 -2.46
C LEU A 37 1.45 -4.85 -3.26
N ARG A 38 0.48 -4.12 -3.82
CA ARG A 38 -0.58 -4.66 -4.68
C ARG A 38 -0.01 -5.33 -5.94
N GLU A 39 1.05 -4.77 -6.52
CA GLU A 39 1.77 -5.36 -7.65
C GLU A 39 2.69 -6.54 -7.26
N HIS A 40 2.68 -6.98 -6.00
CA HIS A 40 3.57 -8.02 -5.44
C HIS A 40 5.07 -7.73 -5.63
N ARG A 41 5.45 -6.45 -5.81
CA ARG A 41 6.85 -6.01 -5.99
C ARG A 41 7.60 -5.88 -4.67
N ILE A 42 6.87 -5.72 -3.56
CA ILE A 42 7.41 -5.71 -2.21
C ILE A 42 6.54 -6.57 -1.29
N SER A 43 7.12 -7.09 -0.21
CA SER A 43 6.39 -7.86 0.80
C SER A 43 5.67 -6.93 1.80
N GLN A 44 4.68 -7.47 2.53
CA GLN A 44 4.02 -6.75 3.64
C GLN A 44 5.03 -6.25 4.70
N GLY A 45 6.04 -7.06 5.04
CA GLY A 45 7.09 -6.65 5.97
C GLY A 45 7.91 -5.47 5.44
N LYS A 46 8.21 -5.47 4.14
CA LYS A 46 8.92 -4.35 3.51
C LYS A 46 8.06 -3.09 3.43
N ALA A 47 6.76 -3.23 3.17
CA ALA A 47 5.82 -2.12 3.16
C ALA A 47 5.74 -1.45 4.55
N ALA A 48 5.61 -2.23 5.63
CA ALA A 48 5.61 -1.71 7.00
C ALA A 48 6.93 -0.99 7.35
N GLU A 49 8.08 -1.57 6.97
CA GLU A 49 9.40 -0.94 7.14
C GLU A 49 9.50 0.40 6.40
N LEU A 50 9.04 0.46 5.14
CA LEU A 50 9.10 1.68 4.33
C LEU A 50 8.20 2.78 4.87
N LEU A 51 7.04 2.42 5.41
CA LEU A 51 6.09 3.36 6.03
C LEU A 51 6.50 3.76 7.46
N GLY A 52 7.39 3.00 8.09
CA GLY A 52 7.80 3.24 9.48
C GLY A 52 6.69 2.93 10.49
N ILE A 53 5.82 1.96 10.16
CA ILE A 53 4.66 1.56 10.98
C ILE A 53 4.84 0.14 11.52
N HIS A 54 4.07 -0.22 12.55
CA HIS A 54 4.04 -1.60 13.01
C HIS A 54 3.23 -2.48 12.03
N ARG A 55 3.53 -3.78 11.99
CA ARG A 55 2.86 -4.71 11.06
C ARG A 55 1.34 -4.77 11.28
N SER A 56 0.88 -4.60 12.51
CA SER A 56 -0.56 -4.51 12.84
C SER A 56 -1.26 -3.33 12.15
N ASP A 57 -0.54 -2.24 11.96
CA ASP A 57 -1.08 -0.98 11.45
C ASP A 57 -1.15 -0.99 9.92
N LEU A 58 -0.46 -1.94 9.28
CA LEU A 58 -0.49 -2.13 7.84
C LEU A 58 -1.85 -2.67 7.36
N PHE A 59 -2.52 -3.56 8.10
CA PHE A 59 -3.77 -4.17 7.63
C PHE A 59 -4.93 -3.16 7.46
N PRO A 60 -5.14 -2.19 8.37
CA PRO A 60 -6.07 -1.09 8.13
C PRO A 60 -5.72 -0.26 6.89
N LEU A 61 -4.43 0.01 6.64
CA LEU A 61 -4.00 0.71 5.43
C LEU A 61 -4.25 -0.10 4.16
N MET A 62 -3.94 -1.40 4.17
CA MET A 62 -4.25 -2.30 3.06
C MET A 62 -5.76 -2.29 2.75
N THR A 63 -6.60 -2.28 3.79
CA THR A 63 -8.06 -2.17 3.62
C THR A 63 -8.46 -0.83 3.00
N LYS A 64 -7.93 0.29 3.52
CA LYS A 64 -8.17 1.65 2.98
C LYS A 64 -7.81 1.76 1.50
N TYR A 65 -6.71 1.12 1.09
CA TYR A 65 -6.21 1.11 -0.28
C TYR A 65 -6.68 -0.09 -1.11
N GLN A 66 -7.62 -0.90 -0.61
CA GLN A 66 -8.14 -2.07 -1.32
C GLN A 66 -7.05 -3.04 -1.80
N VAL A 67 -5.99 -3.21 -1.00
CA VAL A 67 -4.94 -4.19 -1.20
C VAL A 67 -5.32 -5.45 -0.44
N SER A 68 -5.35 -6.60 -1.13
CA SER A 68 -5.71 -7.86 -0.49
C SER A 68 -4.69 -8.21 0.59
N VAL A 69 -5.18 -8.56 1.79
CA VAL A 69 -4.36 -9.07 2.89
C VAL A 69 -3.89 -10.50 2.64
N ILE A 70 -4.66 -11.21 1.82
CA ILE A 70 -4.46 -12.62 1.51
C ILE A 70 -4.08 -12.72 0.04
N ASP A 71 -2.96 -13.39 -0.21
CA ASP A 71 -2.48 -13.70 -1.55
C ASP A 71 -2.95 -15.11 -1.92
N LEU A 72 -4.24 -15.24 -2.20
CA LEU A 72 -4.86 -16.48 -2.67
C LEU A 72 -5.74 -16.18 -3.87
N THR A 73 -5.63 -17.02 -4.89
CA THR A 73 -6.62 -17.09 -5.96
C THR A 73 -7.98 -17.53 -5.40
N PRO A 74 -9.10 -17.25 -6.08
CA PRO A 74 -10.40 -17.75 -5.69
C PRO A 74 -10.44 -19.28 -5.55
N GLU A 75 -9.65 -20.00 -6.34
CA GLU A 75 -9.53 -21.46 -6.30
C GLU A 75 -8.78 -21.90 -5.05
N GLU A 76 -7.60 -21.35 -4.77
CA GLU A 76 -6.84 -21.67 -3.56
C GLU A 76 -7.63 -21.30 -2.29
N LEU A 77 -8.35 -20.17 -2.30
CA LEU A 77 -9.22 -19.79 -1.21
C LEU A 77 -10.34 -20.83 -0.97
N ARG A 78 -10.96 -21.35 -2.03
CA ARG A 78 -11.97 -22.41 -1.89
C ARG A 78 -11.36 -23.70 -1.35
N GLU A 79 -10.16 -24.05 -1.78
CA GLU A 79 -9.45 -25.22 -1.26
C GLU A 79 -9.15 -25.07 0.24
N GLU A 80 -8.62 -23.92 0.67
CA GLU A 80 -8.34 -23.64 2.09
C GLU A 80 -9.61 -23.68 2.95
N LEU A 81 -10.72 -23.11 2.48
CA LEU A 81 -12.00 -23.11 3.20
C LEU A 81 -12.64 -24.50 3.33
N ASN A 82 -12.27 -25.46 2.48
CA ASN A 82 -12.77 -26.84 2.52
C ASN A 82 -11.92 -27.76 3.41
N LYS A 83 -10.75 -27.30 3.88
CA LYS A 83 -9.91 -28.09 4.79
C LYS A 83 -10.52 -28.08 6.21
N PRO A 84 -10.61 -29.24 6.89
CA PRO A 84 -11.04 -29.26 8.29
C PRO A 84 -10.05 -28.46 9.13
N LEU A 85 -10.58 -27.60 10.01
CA LEU A 85 -9.77 -26.85 10.97
C LEU A 85 -9.06 -27.84 11.91
N PRO A 86 -7.76 -27.62 12.22
CA PRO A 86 -7.01 -28.45 13.15
C PRO A 86 -7.55 -28.38 14.59
#